data_AF-A0A150NVM1-F1
#
_entry.id   AF-A0A150NVM1-F1
#
_cell.length_a   1.000
_cell.length_b   1.000
_cell.length_c   1.000
_cell.angle_alpha   90.00
_cell.angle_beta   90.00
_cell.angle_gamma   90.00
#
_symmetry.space_group_name_H-M   'P 1'
#
loop_
_entity.id
_entity.type
_entity.pdbx_description
1 polymer ?
#
loop_
_entity_poly.entity_id
_entity_poly.type
_entity_poly.pdbx_seq_one_letter_code
_entity_poly.pdbx_strand_id
1 'polypeptide(L)'
;MRKVRNINLDLLKVLACVGVVLLHTTMGGFKDTGSWNLLTYLYYLGTYSIPLFFMVNGYLLLGKREITSHYILQKVKWILITVSSWNIIVWLFKRDFTVNPIKKL
;
A
#
# COMPACT_ATOMS: atom_id res chain seq x y z
N MET A 1 -29.58 5.95 -15.72
CA MET A 1 -29.56 4.73 -14.89
C MET A 1 -28.82 5.03 -13.58
N ARG A 2 -29.49 5.02 -12.42
CA ARG A 2 -28.80 5.15 -11.13
C ARG A 2 -27.89 3.94 -10.96
N LYS A 3 -26.57 4.14 -10.97
CA LYS A 3 -25.62 3.09 -10.56
C LYS A 3 -25.92 2.76 -9.10
N VAL A 4 -26.50 1.60 -8.83
CA VAL A 4 -26.60 1.08 -7.47
C VAL A 4 -25.17 0.87 -7.00
N ARG A 5 -24.74 1.69 -6.04
CA ARG A 5 -23.39 1.63 -5.49
C ARG A 5 -23.28 0.34 -4.68
N ASN A 6 -22.36 -0.54 -5.06
CA ASN A 6 -22.19 -1.81 -4.37
C ASN A 6 -21.38 -1.58 -3.09
N ILE A 7 -22.07 -1.45 -1.97
CA ILE A 7 -21.49 -1.15 -0.64
C ILE A 7 -20.43 -2.18 -0.25
N ASN A 8 -20.60 -3.44 -0.69
CA ASN A 8 -19.63 -4.52 -0.45
C ASN A 8 -18.24 -4.21 -1.03
N LEU A 9 -18.18 -3.52 -2.18
CA LEU A 9 -16.91 -3.15 -2.81
C LEU A 9 -16.25 -1.97 -2.11
N ASP A 10 -17.03 -1.00 -1.63
CA ASP A 10 -16.51 0.10 -0.82
C ASP A 10 -15.93 -0.45 0.50
N LEU A 11 -16.60 -1.42 1.13
CA LEU A 11 -16.11 -2.11 2.32
C LEU A 11 -14.78 -2.84 2.06
N LEU A 12 -14.70 -3.59 0.95
CA LEU A 12 -13.48 -4.32 0.56
C LEU A 12 -12.31 -3.37 0.27
N LYS A 13 -12.61 -2.19 -0.29
CA LYS A 13 -11.62 -1.13 -0.50
C LYS A 13 -11.06 -0.58 0.81
N VAL A 14 -11.93 -0.33 1.80
CA VAL A 14 -11.52 0.13 3.13
C VAL A 14 -10.64 -0.91 3.81
N LEU A 15 -11.05 -2.18 3.79
CA LEU A 15 -10.26 -3.28 4.35
C LEU A 15 -8.87 -3.39 3.69
N ALA A 16 -8.81 -3.27 2.36
CA ALA A 16 -7.54 -3.27 1.63
C ALA A 16 -6.64 -2.08 2.04
N CYS A 17 -7.20 -0.88 2.21
CA CYS A 17 -6.43 0.27 2.69
C CYS A 17 -5.87 0.05 4.11
N VAL A 18 -6.68 -0.47 5.03
CA VAL A 18 -6.25 -0.76 6.41
C VAL A 18 -5.10 -1.77 6.42
N GLY A 19 -5.20 -2.85 5.64
CA GLY A 19 -4.15 -3.85 5.61
C GLY A 19 -2.85 -3.40 4.93
N VAL A 20 -2.90 -2.45 3.99
CA VAL A 20 -1.67 -1.80 3.45
C VAL A 20 -0.97 -0.97 4.52
N VAL A 21 -1.71 -0.23 5.34
CA VAL A 21 -1.14 0.51 6.49
C VAL A 21 -0.52 -0.47 7.48
N LEU A 22 -1.24 -1.56 7.81
CA LEU A 22 -0.74 -2.63 8.68
C LEU A 22 0.60 -3.20 8.19
N LEU A 23 0.73 -3.47 6.89
CA LEU A 23 1.97 -3.97 6.28
C LEU A 23 3.16 -3.02 6.50
N HIS A 24 2.93 -1.71 6.33
CA HIS A 24 3.99 -0.72 6.57
C HIS A 24 4.37 -0.59 8.05
N THR A 25 3.40 -0.73 8.98
CA THR A 25 3.68 -0.69 10.42
C THR A 25 4.43 -1.93 10.92
N THR A 26 4.14 -3.10 10.33
CA THR A 26 4.68 -4.39 10.77
C THR A 26 6.03 -4.73 10.12
N MET A 27 6.43 -4.00 9.07
CA MET A 27 7.72 -4.17 8.37
C MET A 27 8.94 -4.04 9.29
N GLY A 28 8.84 -3.27 10.39
CA GLY A 28 9.90 -3.15 11.40
C GLY A 28 10.05 -4.39 12.31
N GLY A 29 9.03 -5.23 12.41
CA GLY A 29 9.00 -6.41 13.28
C GLY A 29 9.86 -7.59 12.83
N PHE A 30 10.43 -7.51 11.63
CA PHE A 30 11.38 -8.51 11.13
C PHE A 30 12.79 -8.40 11.75
N LYS A 31 13.07 -7.36 12.53
CA LYS A 31 14.40 -7.12 13.11
C LYS A 31 14.72 -8.00 14.32
N ASP A 32 13.71 -8.47 15.06
CA ASP A 32 13.90 -9.28 16.26
C ASP A 32 13.30 -10.67 16.04
N THR A 33 14.03 -11.55 15.36
CA THR A 33 13.58 -12.90 14.99
C THR A 33 13.57 -13.86 16.17
N GLY A 34 12.78 -13.53 17.20
CA GLY A 34 12.36 -14.47 18.23
C GLY A 34 11.20 -15.32 17.70
N SER A 35 11.25 -16.63 17.95
CA SER A 35 10.12 -17.54 17.72
C SER A 35 8.88 -16.91 18.38
N TRP A 36 7.76 -16.77 17.63
CA TRP A 36 6.49 -16.12 18.03
C TRP A 36 6.33 -14.60 17.78
N ASN A 37 6.89 -14.05 16.70
CA ASN A 37 6.56 -12.67 16.32
C ASN A 37 5.18 -12.55 15.63
N LEU A 38 4.19 -12.11 16.41
CA LEU A 38 2.87 -11.70 15.94
C LEU A 38 2.96 -10.65 14.82
N LEU A 39 3.98 -9.77 14.84
CA LEU A 39 4.23 -8.80 13.77
C LEU A 39 4.51 -9.47 12.41
N THR A 40 5.22 -10.61 12.38
CA THR A 40 5.52 -11.34 11.14
C THR A 40 4.25 -11.91 10.53
N TYR A 41 3.36 -12.47 11.35
CA TYR A 41 2.04 -12.94 10.88
C TYR A 41 1.15 -11.81 10.37
N LEU A 42 1.11 -10.68 11.09
CA LEU A 42 0.38 -9.49 10.64
C LEU A 42 0.96 -8.90 9.35
N TYR A 43 2.28 -8.97 9.15
CA TYR A 43 2.92 -8.57 7.90
C TYR A 43 2.42 -9.43 6.73
N TYR A 44 2.45 -10.76 6.86
CA TYR A 44 1.95 -11.67 5.82
C TYR A 44 0.45 -11.46 5.53
N LEU A 45 -0.36 -11.21 6.57
CA LEU A 45 -1.77 -10.83 6.40
C LEU A 45 -1.91 -9.50 5.66
N GLY A 46 -1.09 -8.51 5.98
CA GLY A 46 -1.01 -7.23 5.28
C GLY A 46 -0.67 -7.39 3.80
N THR A 47 0.16 -8.37 3.43
CA THR A 47 0.60 -8.59 2.04
C THR A 47 -0.55 -8.90 1.10
N TYR A 48 -1.58 -9.61 1.57
CA TYR A 48 -2.79 -9.89 0.79
C TYR A 48 -3.60 -8.64 0.45
N SER A 49 -3.39 -7.54 1.18
CA SER A 49 -4.10 -6.28 0.96
C SER A 49 -3.67 -5.58 -0.33
N ILE A 50 -2.45 -5.85 -0.81
CA ILE A 50 -1.91 -5.31 -2.06
C ILE A 50 -2.71 -5.82 -3.27
N PRO A 51 -2.83 -7.14 -3.54
CA PRO A 51 -3.62 -7.64 -4.66
C PRO A 51 -5.12 -7.32 -4.50
N LEU A 52 -5.65 -7.33 -3.29
CA LEU A 52 -7.04 -6.93 -3.00
C LEU A 52 -7.31 -5.46 -3.40
N PHE A 53 -6.41 -4.55 -3.06
CA PHE A 53 -6.52 -3.14 -3.44
C PHE A 53 -6.56 -2.96 -4.96
N PHE A 54 -5.65 -3.62 -5.68
CA PHE A 54 -5.62 -3.54 -7.15
C PHE A 54 -6.87 -4.17 -7.78
N MET A 55 -7.35 -5.29 -7.25
CA MET A 55 -8.54 -5.99 -7.75
C MET A 55 -9.81 -5.15 -7.59
N VAL A 56 -10.03 -4.54 -6.42
CA VAL A 56 -11.21 -3.69 -6.16
C VAL A 56 -11.20 -2.43 -7.02
N ASN A 57 -10.04 -1.78 -7.14
CA ASN A 57 -9.91 -0.60 -8.01
C ASN A 57 -10.07 -0.96 -9.49
N GLY A 58 -9.57 -2.12 -9.92
CA GLY A 58 -9.73 -2.67 -11.27
C GLY A 58 -11.19 -2.99 -11.60
N TYR A 59 -11.91 -3.68 -10.70
CA TYR A 59 -13.33 -3.98 -10.88
C TYR A 59 -14.18 -2.71 -11.09
N LEU A 60 -13.88 -1.64 -10.35
CA LEU A 60 -14.57 -0.36 -10.50
C LEU A 60 -14.34 0.31 -11.87
N LEU A 61 -13.24 -0.03 -12.55
CA LEU A 61 -12.89 0.43 -13.89
C LEU A 61 -13.59 -0.39 -14.99
N LEU A 62 -13.75 -1.71 -14.82
CA LEU A 62 -14.43 -2.57 -15.81
C LEU A 62 -15.90 -2.20 -16.04
N GLY A 63 -16.56 -1.56 -15.07
CA GLY A 63 -17.97 -1.15 -15.16
C GLY A 63 -18.23 0.16 -15.94
N LYS A 64 -17.32 0.62 -16.81
CA LYS A 64 -17.51 1.80 -17.65
C LYS A 64 -17.42 1.40 -19.14
N ARG A 65 -18.44 1.79 -19.92
CA ARG A 65 -18.60 1.45 -21.36
C ARG A 65 -17.56 2.10 -22.27
N GLU A 66 -16.93 3.20 -21.84
CA GLU A 66 -15.86 3.88 -22.58
C GLU A 66 -14.68 4.09 -21.65
N ILE A 67 -13.74 3.15 -21.70
CA ILE A 67 -12.53 3.19 -20.88
C ILE A 67 -11.46 3.88 -21.73
N THR A 68 -11.37 5.19 -21.64
CA THR A 68 -10.25 5.92 -22.27
C THR A 68 -8.95 5.58 -21.52
N SER A 69 -7.93 5.09 -22.23
CA SER A 69 -6.63 4.71 -21.64
C SER A 69 -6.00 5.85 -20.82
N HIS A 70 -6.24 7.10 -21.20
CA HIS A 70 -5.81 8.28 -20.44
C HIS A 70 -6.38 8.31 -19.01
N TYR A 71 -7.63 7.90 -18.80
CA TYR A 71 -8.26 7.90 -17.48
C TYR A 71 -7.65 6.84 -16.55
N ILE A 72 -7.29 5.68 -17.09
CA ILE A 72 -6.57 4.63 -16.33
C ILE A 72 -5.17 5.14 -15.98
N LEU A 73 -4.42 5.63 -16.95
CA LEU A 73 -3.05 6.10 -16.74
C LEU A 73 -2.98 7.21 -15.69
N GLN A 74 -3.96 8.12 -15.67
CA GLN A 74 -4.02 9.17 -14.65
C GLN A 74 -4.25 8.59 -13.24
N LYS A 75 -5.08 7.56 -13.07
CA LYS A 75 -5.25 6.89 -11.77
C LYS A 75 -4.02 6.10 -11.35
N VAL A 76 -3.41 5.37 -12.28
CA VAL A 76 -2.15 4.64 -12.03
C VAL A 76 -1.06 5.62 -11.62
N LYS A 77 -0.96 6.78 -12.30
CA LYS A 77 -0.02 7.85 -11.95
C LYS A 77 -0.22 8.33 -10.50
N TRP A 78 -1.46 8.54 -10.04
CA TRP A 78 -1.73 8.92 -8.64
C TRP A 78 -1.30 7.84 -7.63
N ILE A 79 -1.58 6.57 -7.92
CA ILE A 79 -1.14 5.45 -7.07
C ILE A 79 0.39 5.38 -7.04
N LEU A 80 1.04 5.47 -8.21
CA LEU A 80 2.49 5.44 -8.36
C LEU A 80 3.17 6.59 -7.61
N ILE A 81 2.62 7.81 -7.70
CA ILE A 81 3.12 8.97 -6.93
C ILE A 81 3.04 8.67 -5.43
N THR A 82 1.90 8.16 -4.94
CA THR A 82 1.71 7.86 -3.51
C THR A 82 2.73 6.84 -3.01
N VAL A 83 2.93 5.74 -3.75
CA VAL A 83 3.89 4.69 -3.40
C VAL A 83 5.33 5.21 -3.47
N SER A 84 5.67 5.97 -4.51
CA SER A 84 7.00 6.58 -4.66
C SER A 84 7.30 7.60 -3.57
N SER A 85 6.34 8.44 -3.20
CA SER A 85 6.50 9.42 -2.10
C SER A 85 6.79 8.73 -0.78
N TRP A 86 6.06 7.66 -0.44
CA TRP A 86 6.34 6.89 0.79
C TRP A 86 7.72 6.24 0.76
N ASN A 87 8.12 5.68 -0.39
CA ASN A 87 9.45 5.10 -0.56
C ASN A 87 10.57 6.15 -0.40
N ILE A 88 10.39 7.35 -0.95
CA ILE A 88 11.32 8.48 -0.79
C ILE A 88 11.40 8.94 0.66
N ILE A 89 10.27 9.06 1.37
CA ILE A 89 10.24 9.45 2.79
C ILE A 89 11.01 8.42 3.63
N VAL A 90 10.73 7.13 3.45
CA VAL A 90 11.45 6.06 4.16
C VAL A 90 12.94 6.08 3.81
N TRP A 91 13.29 6.30 2.53
CA TRP A 91 14.67 6.41 2.10
C TRP A 91 15.39 7.59 2.79
N LEU A 92 14.77 8.77 2.85
CA LEU A 92 15.31 9.96 3.53
C LEU A 92 15.50 9.70 5.02
N PHE A 93 14.47 9.22 5.72
CA PHE A 93 14.56 8.87 7.14
C PHE A 93 15.66 7.83 7.41
N LYS A 94 15.80 6.82 6.56
CA LYS A 94 16.82 5.78 6.74
C LYS A 94 18.23 6.30 6.42
N ARG A 95 18.36 7.29 5.53
CA ARG A 95 19.64 7.93 5.18
C ARG A 95 20.23 8.70 6.36
N ASP A 96 19.39 9.34 7.18
CA ASP A 96 19.84 10.14 8.32
C ASP A 96 20.34 9.33 9.53
N PHE A 97 20.03 8.03 9.64
CA PHE A 97 20.47 7.20 10.78
C PHE A 97 21.67 6.28 10.52
N THR A 98 22.10 6.08 9.27
CA THR A 98 23.23 5.17 8.96
C THR A 98 24.55 5.89 8.67
N VAL A 99 24.56 7.22 8.58
CA VAL A 99 25.79 8.00 8.46
C VAL A 99 25.82 9.05 9.55
N ASN A 100 26.41 8.70 10.70
CA ASN A 100 26.97 9.69 11.60
C ASN A 100 28.39 10.02 11.08
N PRO A 101 28.59 11.11 10.32
CA PRO A 101 29.92 11.47 9.81
C PRO A 101 30.90 11.88 10.92
N ILE A 102 30.42 12.09 12.16
CA ILE A 102 31.21 12.63 13.27
C ILE A 102 32.08 11.55 13.96
N LYS A 103 31.83 10.25 13.73
CA LYS A 103 32.65 9.17 14.30
C LYS A 103 33.93 8.83 13.51
N LYS A 104 34.29 9.65 12.53
CA LYS A 104 35.46 9.42 11.66
C LYS A 104 36.56 10.48 11.82
N LEU A 105 36.56 11.23 12.92
CA LEU A 105 37.67 12.10 13.31
C LEU A 105 38.29 11.59 14.61
#